data_AF-A0AAN0M2X2-F1
#
_entry.id   AF-A0AAN0M2X2-F1
#
_cell.length_a   1.000
_cell.length_b   1.000
_cell.length_c   1.000
_cell.angle_alpha   90.00
_cell.angle_beta   90.00
_cell.angle_gamma   90.00
#
_symmetry.space_group_name_H-M   'P 1'
#
loop_
_entity.id
_entity.type
_entity.pdbx_description
1 polymer ?
#
loop_
_entity_poly.entity_id
_entity_poly.type
_entity_poly.pdbx_seq_one_letter_code
_entity_poly.pdbx_strand_id
1 'polypeptide(L)'
;MKDPELDILIKQLESARDISIADFDGVLHALAFLLPQAALPSPENLRATDAAILIADEAYPNWSIHIRGRTNDRDGHWQCTLRENDSRDSDAAIGTGRSPVLAQAILAAVIRLAMMQKA
;
A
#
# COMPACT_ATOMS: atom_id res chain seq x y z
N MET A 1 11.34 11.09 5.40
CA MET A 1 11.98 10.33 6.48
C MET A 1 12.57 9.04 5.91
N LYS A 2 13.83 8.70 6.18
CA LYS A 2 14.37 7.35 5.89
C LYS A 2 14.22 6.50 7.14
N ASP A 3 13.26 5.59 7.12
CA ASP A 3 13.00 4.67 8.22
C ASP A 3 13.32 3.24 7.73
N PRO A 4 14.46 2.67 8.16
CA PRO A 4 14.88 1.34 7.72
C PRO A 4 13.88 0.24 8.05
N GLU A 5 13.10 0.36 9.12
CA GLU A 5 12.11 -0.65 9.50
C GLU A 5 10.93 -0.64 8.53
N LEU A 6 10.45 0.55 8.15
CA LEU A 6 9.41 0.70 7.14
C LEU A 6 9.89 0.25 5.75
N ASP A 7 11.14 0.49 5.38
CA ASP A 7 11.71 0.01 4.12
C ASP A 7 11.77 -1.54 4.08
N ILE A 8 12.09 -2.20 5.19
CA ILE A 8 12.06 -3.66 5.32
C ILE A 8 10.63 -4.18 5.18
N LEU A 9 9.68 -3.57 5.87
CA LEU A 9 8.27 -3.94 5.82
C LEU A 9 7.70 -3.81 4.40
N ILE A 10 7.99 -2.69 3.72
CA ILE A 10 7.61 -2.51 2.31
C ILE A 10 8.23 -3.63 1.46
N LYS A 11 9.52 -3.93 1.63
CA LYS A 11 10.17 -5.00 0.86
C LYS A 11 9.53 -6.37 1.09
N GLN A 12 9.05 -6.65 2.31
CA GLN A 12 8.29 -7.87 2.60
C GLN A 12 6.96 -7.87 1.82
N LEU A 13 6.18 -6.79 1.88
CA LEU A 13 4.95 -6.60 1.08
C LEU A 13 5.21 -6.77 -0.43
N GLU A 14 6.36 -6.31 -0.94
CA GLU A 14 6.65 -6.34 -2.37
C GLU A 14 7.13 -7.72 -2.89
N SER A 15 7.59 -8.61 -2.00
CA SER A 15 8.27 -9.86 -2.39
C SER A 15 7.58 -11.14 -1.96
N ALA A 16 6.83 -11.11 -0.84
CA ALA A 16 6.20 -12.31 -0.29
C ALA A 16 4.81 -12.51 -0.89
N ARG A 17 4.54 -13.71 -1.43
CA ARG A 17 3.17 -14.06 -1.84
C ARG A 17 2.30 -14.35 -0.62
N ASP A 18 2.83 -15.16 0.29
CA ASP A 18 2.16 -15.57 1.52
C ASP A 18 2.82 -14.87 2.72
N ILE A 19 2.25 -13.74 3.11
CA ILE A 19 2.62 -13.02 4.34
C ILE A 19 1.88 -13.66 5.51
N SER A 20 2.49 -13.73 6.70
CA SER A 20 1.84 -14.29 7.90
C SER A 20 0.91 -13.26 8.57
N ILE A 21 0.03 -13.70 9.48
CA ILE A 21 -0.82 -12.75 10.24
C ILE A 21 0.05 -11.84 11.12
N ALA A 22 1.14 -12.37 11.70
CA ALA A 22 2.08 -11.60 12.50
C ALA A 22 2.80 -10.52 11.68
N ASP A 23 3.11 -10.80 10.41
CA ASP A 23 3.69 -9.77 9.53
C ASP A 23 2.66 -8.66 9.22
N PHE A 24 1.38 -9.01 9.03
CA PHE A 24 0.31 -8.00 8.88
C PHE A 24 0.08 -7.16 10.13
N ASP A 25 0.33 -7.70 11.32
CA ASP A 25 0.33 -6.94 12.56
C ASP A 25 1.40 -5.83 12.53
N GLY A 26 2.59 -6.16 12.03
CA GLY A 26 3.65 -5.17 11.74
C GLY A 26 3.21 -4.09 10.74
N VAL A 27 2.43 -4.48 9.72
CA VAL A 27 1.84 -3.52 8.76
C VAL A 27 0.84 -2.59 9.43
N LEU A 28 -0.03 -3.12 10.30
CA LEU A 28 -0.98 -2.28 11.05
C LEU A 28 -0.27 -1.32 11.99
N HIS A 29 0.78 -1.76 12.68
CA HIS A 29 1.56 -0.88 13.54
C HIS A 29 2.21 0.26 12.75
N ALA A 30 2.77 -0.04 11.57
CA ALA A 30 3.30 0.98 10.69
C ALA A 30 2.22 1.97 10.21
N LEU A 31 1.05 1.46 9.79
CA LEU A 31 -0.07 2.29 9.38
C LEU A 31 -0.58 3.16 10.53
N ALA A 32 -0.73 2.62 11.74
CA ALA A 32 -1.17 3.38 12.92
C ALA A 32 -0.18 4.49 13.27
N PHE A 33 1.12 4.22 13.13
CA PHE A 33 2.15 5.23 13.35
C PHE A 33 2.13 6.33 12.28
N LEU A 34 1.96 5.97 11.00
CA LEU A 34 2.01 6.91 9.88
C LEU A 34 0.71 7.70 9.68
N LEU A 35 -0.43 7.07 9.98
CA LEU A 35 -1.79 7.54 9.71
C LEU A 35 -2.63 7.41 11.00
N PRO A 36 -2.30 8.13 12.09
CA PRO A 36 -2.96 7.96 13.39
C PRO A 36 -4.46 8.28 13.38
N GLN A 37 -4.94 8.99 12.37
CA GLN A 37 -6.35 9.34 12.17
C GLN A 37 -7.14 8.30 11.37
N ALA A 38 -6.49 7.35 10.68
CA ALA A 38 -7.18 6.39 9.84
C ALA A 38 -7.78 5.24 10.66
N ALA A 39 -9.01 4.85 10.32
CA ALA A 39 -9.62 3.65 10.89
C ALA A 39 -8.96 2.40 10.29
N LEU A 40 -8.25 1.64 11.13
CA LEU A 40 -7.55 0.43 10.70
C LEU A 40 -8.35 -0.84 11.00
N PRO A 41 -8.45 -1.79 10.05
CA PRO A 41 -9.09 -3.08 10.28
C PRO A 41 -8.21 -4.01 11.12
N SER A 42 -8.72 -5.18 11.47
CA SER A 42 -7.93 -6.23 12.10
C SER A 42 -6.93 -6.89 11.12
N PRO A 43 -5.82 -7.49 11.61
CA PRO A 43 -4.77 -8.03 10.74
C PRO A 43 -5.26 -9.07 9.74
N GLU A 44 -6.23 -9.90 10.12
CA GLU A 44 -6.82 -10.92 9.25
C GLU A 44 -7.56 -10.33 8.04
N ASN A 45 -8.18 -9.15 8.22
CA ASN A 45 -8.91 -8.47 7.16
C ASN A 45 -8.00 -7.69 6.21
N LEU A 46 -6.79 -7.35 6.66
CA LEU A 46 -5.81 -6.60 5.89
C LEU A 46 -5.32 -7.33 4.61
N ARG A 47 -5.51 -8.65 4.55
CA ARG A 47 -5.25 -9.47 3.36
C ARG A 47 -6.22 -9.20 2.21
N ALA A 48 -7.42 -8.73 2.53
CA ALA A 48 -8.45 -8.49 1.53
C ALA A 48 -8.13 -7.21 0.76
N THR A 49 -8.25 -7.26 -0.57
CA THR A 49 -8.05 -6.09 -1.43
C THR A 49 -8.98 -4.95 -1.03
N ASP A 50 -10.25 -5.25 -0.72
CA ASP A 50 -11.24 -4.23 -0.34
C ASP A 50 -10.83 -3.49 0.94
N ALA A 51 -10.27 -4.20 1.93
CA ALA A 51 -9.76 -3.57 3.14
C ALA A 51 -8.57 -2.64 2.84
N ALA A 52 -7.66 -3.04 1.95
CA ALA A 52 -6.54 -2.19 1.54
C ALA A 52 -7.00 -0.94 0.76
N ILE A 53 -8.04 -1.06 -0.06
CA ILE A 53 -8.67 0.08 -0.76
C ILE A 53 -9.30 1.03 0.25
N LEU A 54 -10.06 0.52 1.24
CA LEU A 54 -10.68 1.35 2.27
C LEU A 54 -9.64 2.12 3.09
N ILE A 55 -8.50 1.51 3.41
CA ILE A 55 -7.40 2.22 4.07
C ILE A 55 -6.85 3.34 3.17
N ALA A 56 -6.69 3.08 1.88
CA ALA A 56 -6.22 4.10 0.95
C ALA A 56 -7.20 5.28 0.82
N ASP A 57 -8.51 4.99 0.76
CA ASP A 57 -9.57 6.01 0.70
C ASP A 57 -9.64 6.85 1.98
N GLU A 58 -9.59 6.21 3.16
CA GLU A 58 -9.57 6.89 4.45
C GLU A 58 -8.32 7.76 4.62
N ALA A 59 -7.16 7.25 4.20
CA ALA A 59 -5.89 7.97 4.30
C ALA A 59 -5.77 9.13 3.30
N TYR A 60 -6.33 8.96 2.10
CA TYR A 60 -6.19 9.86 0.97
C TYR A 60 -7.52 10.04 0.22
N PRO A 61 -8.49 10.73 0.83
CA PRO A 61 -9.82 10.87 0.27
C PRO A 61 -9.79 11.60 -1.08
N ASN A 62 -10.56 11.13 -2.05
CA ASN A 62 -10.64 11.61 -3.43
C ASN A 62 -9.38 11.39 -4.29
N TRP A 63 -8.41 10.62 -3.81
CA TRP A 63 -7.26 10.23 -4.63
C TRP A 63 -7.62 9.08 -5.57
N SER A 64 -6.96 9.05 -6.72
CA SER A 64 -7.13 7.98 -7.70
C SER A 64 -6.19 6.81 -7.41
N ILE A 65 -6.74 5.60 -7.40
CA ILE A 65 -5.99 4.35 -7.29
C ILE A 65 -5.84 3.73 -8.68
N HIS A 66 -4.60 3.65 -9.15
CA HIS A 66 -4.26 3.06 -10.45
C HIS A 66 -3.67 1.68 -10.23
N ILE A 67 -4.36 0.65 -10.71
CA ILE A 67 -3.96 -0.74 -10.58
C ILE A 67 -3.59 -1.28 -11.96
N ARG A 68 -2.37 -1.80 -12.07
CA ARG A 68 -1.91 -2.49 -13.27
C ARG A 68 -1.45 -3.90 -12.92
N GLY A 69 -1.91 -4.88 -13.68
CA GLY A 69 -1.45 -6.26 -13.62
C GLY A 69 -1.38 -6.85 -15.02
N ARG A 70 -0.56 -7.89 -15.20
CA ARG A 70 -0.48 -8.65 -16.46
C ARG A 70 -0.84 -10.11 -16.21
N THR A 71 -1.67 -10.66 -17.08
CA THR A 71 -2.17 -12.04 -16.99
C THR A 71 -1.09 -13.10 -17.24
N ASN A 72 0.05 -12.72 -17.83
CA ASN A 72 1.15 -13.63 -18.17
C ASN A 72 2.37 -13.51 -17.24
N ASP A 73 2.33 -12.62 -16.24
CA ASP A 73 3.40 -12.59 -15.24
C ASP A 73 3.20 -13.77 -14.29
N ARG A 74 4.15 -14.71 -14.29
CA ARG A 74 4.09 -16.00 -13.58
C ARG A 74 3.72 -15.85 -12.10
N ASP A 75 4.13 -14.75 -11.50
CA ASP A 75 3.93 -14.46 -10.09
C ASP A 75 2.89 -13.35 -9.83
N GLY A 76 2.18 -12.88 -10.86
CA GLY A 76 1.06 -11.95 -10.73
C GLY A 76 1.47 -10.59 -10.17
N HIS A 77 2.46 -9.94 -10.77
CA HIS A 77 2.97 -8.65 -10.29
C HIS A 77 1.95 -7.53 -10.51
N TRP A 78 1.26 -7.18 -9.44
CA TRP A 78 0.45 -5.97 -9.35
C TRP A 78 1.35 -4.77 -9.12
N GLN A 79 1.04 -3.68 -9.79
CA GLN A 79 1.55 -2.35 -9.51
C GLN A 79 0.37 -1.49 -9.09
N CYS A 80 0.49 -0.86 -7.93
CA CYS A 80 -0.45 0.14 -7.42
C CYS A 80 0.23 1.50 -7.43
N THR A 81 -0.47 2.50 -7.95
CA THR A 81 -0.05 3.90 -7.89
C THR A 81 -1.19 4.76 -7.31
N LEU A 82 -0.86 5.63 -6.36
CA LEU A 82 -1.77 6.62 -5.77
C LEU A 82 -1.45 7.99 -6.34
N ARG A 83 -2.48 8.68 -6.82
CA ARG A 83 -2.40 10.02 -7.41
C ARG A 83 -3.44 10.95 -6.79
N GLU A 84 -3.04 12.15 -6.42
CA GLU A 84 -3.95 13.18 -5.90
C GLU A 84 -4.95 13.64 -6.96
N ASN A 85 -4.53 13.62 -8.22
CA ASN A 85 -5.34 14.00 -9.37
C ASN A 85 -5.07 13.04 -10.54
N ASP A 86 -6.09 12.81 -11.37
CA ASP A 86 -6.00 11.98 -12.57
C ASP A 86 -6.40 12.74 -13.84
N SER A 87 -6.43 14.06 -13.74
CA SER A 87 -6.82 14.93 -14.85
C SER A 87 -5.78 14.96 -15.97
N ARG A 88 -4.51 14.67 -15.67
CA ARG A 88 -3.41 14.66 -16.65
C ARG A 88 -2.52 13.45 -16.44
N ASP A 89 -2.08 12.85 -17.55
CA ASP A 89 -1.08 11.78 -17.52
C ASP A 89 0.26 12.20 -16.88
N SER A 90 0.53 13.52 -16.80
CA SER A 90 1.70 14.10 -16.15
C SER A 90 1.57 14.27 -14.63
N ASP A 91 0.40 13.99 -14.06
CA ASP A 91 0.19 14.14 -12.62
C ASP A 91 1.07 13.13 -11.88
N ALA A 92 1.78 13.62 -10.85
CA ALA A 92 2.81 12.85 -10.19
C ALA A 92 2.22 11.59 -9.56
N ALA A 93 2.79 10.43 -9.89
CA ALA A 93 2.64 9.22 -9.11
C ALA A 93 3.34 9.44 -7.77
N ILE A 94 2.59 9.66 -6.69
CA ILE A 94 3.18 9.99 -5.39
C ILE A 94 3.38 8.69 -4.60
N GLY A 95 2.35 7.88 -4.40
CA GLY A 95 2.51 6.55 -3.77
C GLY A 95 2.70 5.46 -4.82
N THR A 96 3.77 4.66 -4.76
CA THR A 96 3.94 3.49 -5.64
C THR A 96 4.28 2.24 -4.84
N GLY A 97 3.55 1.16 -5.11
CA GLY A 97 3.79 -0.16 -4.55
C GLY A 97 3.65 -1.23 -5.63
N ARG A 98 4.31 -2.37 -5.41
CA ARG A 98 4.25 -3.53 -6.30
C ARG A 98 4.25 -4.80 -5.50
N SER A 99 3.52 -5.83 -5.90
CA SER A 99 3.52 -7.10 -5.17
C SER A 99 2.90 -8.22 -6.01
N PRO A 100 3.25 -9.50 -5.79
CA PRO A 100 2.47 -10.63 -6.29
C PRO A 100 1.00 -10.65 -5.81
N VAL A 101 0.64 -9.86 -4.80
CA VAL A 101 -0.71 -9.78 -4.22
C VAL A 101 -1.20 -8.33 -4.25
N LEU A 102 -2.38 -8.10 -4.83
CA LEU A 102 -2.91 -6.75 -5.05
C LEU A 102 -3.06 -5.94 -3.75
N ALA A 103 -3.65 -6.54 -2.70
CA ALA A 103 -3.78 -5.88 -1.39
C ALA A 103 -2.43 -5.39 -0.86
N GLN A 104 -1.39 -6.21 -0.98
CA GLN A 104 -0.04 -5.85 -0.52
C GLN A 104 0.59 -4.74 -1.39
N ALA A 105 0.35 -4.73 -2.69
CA ALA A 105 0.80 -3.65 -3.58
C ALA A 105 0.16 -2.31 -3.19
N ILE A 106 -1.12 -2.31 -2.83
CA ILE A 106 -1.85 -1.13 -2.35
C ILE A 106 -1.26 -0.66 -1.01
N LEU A 107 -1.11 -1.56 -0.04
CA LEU A 107 -0.54 -1.23 1.28
C LEU A 107 0.88 -0.66 1.19
N ALA A 108 1.72 -1.23 0.32
CA ALA A 108 3.06 -0.70 0.07
C ALA A 108 3.02 0.72 -0.50
N ALA A 109 2.07 1.01 -1.42
CA ALA A 109 1.89 2.34 -1.99
C ALA A 109 1.44 3.36 -0.92
N VAL A 110 0.49 2.97 -0.06
CA VAL A 110 0.00 3.78 1.06
C VAL A 110 1.11 4.11 2.05
N ILE A 111 1.85 3.10 2.53
CA ILE A 111 2.95 3.30 3.50
C ILE A 111 4.01 4.23 2.89
N ARG A 112 4.41 3.98 1.64
CA ARG A 112 5.41 4.80 0.96
C ARG A 112 4.95 6.26 0.86
N LEU A 113 3.69 6.49 0.47
CA LEU A 113 3.11 7.84 0.40
C LEU A 113 3.08 8.53 1.77
N ALA A 114 2.65 7.81 2.81
CA ALA A 114 2.57 8.35 4.16
C ALA A 114 3.96 8.73 4.70
N MET A 115 4.99 7.92 4.41
CA MET A 115 6.38 8.23 4.74
C MET A 115 6.89 9.51 4.06
N MET A 116 6.43 9.80 2.83
CA MET A 116 6.81 11.01 2.10
C MET A 116 6.08 12.25 2.62
N GLN A 117 4.82 12.13 3.02
CA GLN A 117 4.06 13.26 3.55
C GLN A 117 4.40 13.61 5.00
N LYS A 118 4.84 12.63 5.79
CA LYS A 118 5.30 12.83 7.17
C LYS A 118 6.77 13.35 7.24
N ALA A 119 7.45 13.39 6.10
CA ALA A 119 8.87 13.75 5.97
C ALA A 119 9.17 15.23 6.20
#